data_AF-G3PTV9-F1
#
_entry.id   AF-G3PTV9-F1
#
_cell.length_a   1.000
_cell.length_b   1.000
_cell.length_c   1.000
_cell.angle_alpha   90.00
_cell.angle_beta   90.00
_cell.angle_gamma   90.00
#
_symmetry.space_group_name_H-M   'P 1'
#
loop_
_entity.id
_entity.type
_entity.pdbx_description
1 polymer ?
#
loop_
_entity_poly.entity_id
_entity_poly.type
_entity_poly.pdbx_seq_one_letter_code
_entity_poly.pdbx_strand_id
1 'polypeptide(L)'
;MASCFSFHRFGQCFSIQYNMDFRNSTLLIEEPFYLKEVYLQTDCSDCLLAHEEVVSGNDTFTSLLFFSRTQSVSPAALETLKRQAECLRMPSPIMLDPDYEICPDNIPPVDGIAALNTLLEAKTGHKVVKLLDAVLEMFMN
;
A
#
# COMPACT_ATOMS: atom_id res chain seq x y z
N MET A 1 5.65 16.14 6.62
CA MET A 1 5.39 15.26 7.78
C MET A 1 6.14 13.97 7.51
N ALA A 2 6.75 13.32 8.51
CA ALA A 2 7.38 12.02 8.30
C ALA A 2 6.37 10.92 8.58
N SER A 3 6.16 10.01 7.64
CA SER A 3 5.34 8.82 7.88
C SER A 3 6.19 7.57 7.85
N CYS A 4 5.80 6.64 8.71
CA CYS A 4 6.42 5.34 8.86
C CYS A 4 5.49 4.31 8.24
N PHE A 5 5.97 3.57 7.24
CA PHE A 5 5.21 2.51 6.58
C PHE A 5 5.90 1.16 6.82
N SER A 6 5.16 0.21 7.38
CA SER A 6 5.65 -1.13 7.68
C SER A 6 5.01 -2.16 6.75
N PHE A 7 5.80 -3.05 6.17
CA PHE A 7 5.32 -4.08 5.25
C PHE A 7 6.05 -5.41 5.41
N HIS A 8 5.35 -6.50 5.12
CA HIS A 8 5.88 -7.86 5.13
C HIS A 8 6.21 -8.32 3.71
N ARG A 9 7.47 -8.67 3.45
CA ARG A 9 7.97 -9.20 2.18
C ARG A 9 8.98 -10.31 2.42
N PHE A 10 8.84 -11.41 1.68
CA PHE A 10 9.74 -12.56 1.76
C PHE A 10 9.95 -13.15 3.17
N GLY A 11 8.90 -13.15 4.00
CA GLY A 11 8.98 -13.65 5.38
C GLY A 11 9.66 -12.67 6.35
N GLN A 12 9.93 -11.44 5.93
CA GLN A 12 10.57 -10.40 6.73
C GLN A 12 9.74 -9.14 6.73
N CYS A 13 9.75 -8.44 7.86
CA CYS A 13 9.12 -7.14 7.96
C CYS A 13 10.14 -6.01 7.80
N PHE A 14 9.73 -5.00 7.05
CA PHE A 14 10.50 -3.81 6.76
C PHE A 14 9.70 -2.59 7.20
N SER A 15 10.36 -1.64 7.84
CA SER A 15 9.78 -0.36 8.21
C SER A 15 10.56 0.74 7.51
N ILE A 16 9.86 1.61 6.81
CA ILE A 16 10.43 2.70 6.04
C ILE A 16 9.89 4.03 6.52
N GLN A 17 10.79 4.98 6.73
CA GLN A 17 10.42 6.36 7.03
C GLN A 17 10.89 7.31 5.91
N TYR A 18 9.99 8.16 5.45
CA TYR A 18 10.30 9.23 4.49
C TYR A 18 9.42 10.45 4.73
N ASN A 19 9.89 11.58 4.20
CA ASN A 19 9.13 12.82 4.22
C ASN A 19 8.07 12.81 3.13
N MET A 20 6.88 13.29 3.49
CA MET A 20 5.76 13.44 2.57
C MET A 20 5.08 14.79 2.77
N ASP A 21 4.42 15.23 1.70
CA ASP A 21 3.59 16.41 1.68
C ASP A 21 2.12 16.01 1.77
N PHE A 22 1.43 16.55 2.78
CA PHE A 22 0.01 16.36 2.95
C PHE A 22 -0.73 17.68 2.74
N ARG A 23 -1.55 17.77 1.70
CA ARG A 23 -2.33 18.96 1.36
C ARG A 23 -3.68 18.55 0.76
N ASN A 24 -4.76 19.20 1.20
CA ASN A 24 -6.11 19.01 0.64
C ASN A 24 -6.53 17.52 0.56
N SER A 25 -6.37 16.77 1.65
CA SER A 25 -6.67 15.33 1.71
C SER A 25 -5.86 14.48 0.72
N THR A 26 -4.74 15.00 0.24
CA THR A 26 -3.80 14.29 -0.64
C THR A 26 -2.46 14.21 0.04
N LEU A 27 -1.92 12.99 0.13
CA LEU A 27 -0.54 12.70 0.47
C LEU A 27 0.24 12.51 -0.82
N LEU A 28 1.41 13.14 -0.90
CA LEU A 28 2.29 13.10 -2.06
C LEU A 28 3.73 12.83 -1.63
N ILE A 29 4.36 11.94 -2.38
CA ILE A 29 5.79 11.69 -2.39
C ILE A 29 6.23 11.87 -3.84
N GLU A 30 7.21 12.75 -4.09
CA GLU A 30 7.77 12.96 -5.44
C GLU A 30 9.15 12.28 -5.58
N GLU A 31 9.89 12.19 -4.47
CA GLU A 31 11.19 11.52 -4.40
C GLU A 31 11.24 10.62 -3.16
N PRO A 32 11.85 9.42 -3.23
CA PRO A 32 12.58 8.85 -4.37
C PRO A 32 11.71 8.15 -5.43
N PHE A 33 10.40 8.05 -5.21
CA PHE A 33 9.42 7.52 -6.15
C PHE A 33 8.16 8.38 -6.10
N TYR A 34 7.39 8.39 -7.18
CA TYR A 34 6.11 9.10 -7.20
C TYR A 34 5.01 8.22 -6.62
N LEU A 35 4.41 8.68 -5.52
CA LEU A 35 3.22 8.12 -4.92
C LEU A 35 2.29 9.25 -4.54
N LYS A 36 1.04 9.12 -4.98
CA LYS A 36 -0.03 10.06 -4.66
C LYS A 36 -1.19 9.28 -4.06
N GLU A 37 -1.53 9.58 -2.82
CA GLU A 37 -2.63 8.96 -2.10
C GLU A 37 -3.69 10.03 -1.80
N VAL A 38 -4.90 9.82 -2.31
CA VAL A 38 -6.06 10.72 -2.10
C VAL A 38 -7.00 10.06 -1.11
N TYR A 39 -7.21 10.70 0.03
CA TYR A 39 -8.15 10.21 1.04
C TYR A 39 -9.58 10.55 0.64
N LEU A 40 -10.38 9.51 0.47
CA LEU A 40 -11.77 9.59 0.08
C LEU A 40 -12.67 9.66 1.31
N GLN A 41 -13.80 10.35 1.14
CA GLN A 41 -14.78 10.48 2.21
C GLN A 41 -15.45 9.13 2.51
N THR A 42 -15.60 8.82 3.79
CA THR A 42 -16.26 7.62 4.30
C THR A 42 -17.20 7.99 5.44
N ASP A 43 -18.29 7.24 5.58
CA ASP A 43 -19.26 7.41 6.66
C ASP A 43 -18.82 6.70 7.96
N CYS A 44 -17.68 5.99 7.93
CA CYS A 44 -17.09 5.33 9.10
C CYS A 44 -16.07 6.25 9.79
N SER A 45 -16.31 6.59 11.06
CA SER A 45 -15.42 7.45 11.86
C SER A 45 -14.06 6.83 12.19
N ASP A 46 -13.98 5.50 12.22
CA ASP A 46 -12.77 4.75 12.59
C ASP A 46 -12.09 4.10 11.38
N CYS A 47 -12.53 4.44 10.16
CA CYS A 47 -12.00 3.90 8.92
C CYS A 47 -11.36 4.99 8.06
N LEU A 48 -10.43 4.59 7.20
CA LEU A 48 -9.76 5.45 6.25
C LEU A 48 -9.80 4.77 4.88
N LEU A 49 -10.33 5.48 3.88
CA LEU A 49 -10.34 5.01 2.50
C LEU A 49 -9.37 5.88 1.69
N ALA A 50 -8.49 5.25 0.94
CA ALA A 50 -7.46 5.93 0.18
C ALA A 50 -7.37 5.37 -1.24
N HIS A 51 -7.35 6.26 -2.22
CA HIS A 51 -7.03 5.94 -3.60
C HIS A 51 -5.58 6.32 -3.88
N GLU A 52 -4.75 5.33 -4.14
CA GLU A 52 -3.33 5.47 -4.33
C GLU A 52 -2.98 5.33 -5.81
N GLU A 53 -2.06 6.16 -6.28
CA GLU A 53 -1.41 6.08 -7.58
C GLU A 53 0.10 6.02 -7.35
N VAL A 54 0.74 4.96 -7.83
CA VAL A 54 2.19 4.77 -7.74
C VAL A 54 2.76 4.66 -9.14
N VAL A 55 3.77 5.48 -9.43
CA VAL A 55 4.49 5.41 -10.72
C VAL A 55 5.87 4.81 -10.47
N SER A 56 6.15 3.70 -11.16
CA SER A 56 7.43 3.00 -11.10
C SER A 56 7.95 2.77 -12.51
N GLY A 57 8.87 3.63 -12.97
CA GLY A 57 9.39 3.58 -14.32
C GLY A 57 8.31 3.99 -15.34
N ASN A 58 7.92 3.06 -16.21
CA ASN A 58 6.86 3.30 -17.21
C ASN A 58 5.48 2.78 -16.76
N ASP A 59 5.41 2.08 -15.63
CA ASP A 59 4.19 1.47 -15.13
C ASP A 59 3.53 2.38 -14.10
N THR A 60 2.20 2.50 -14.19
CA THR A 60 1.36 3.21 -13.22
C THR A 60 0.41 2.22 -12.59
N PHE A 61 0.47 2.10 -11.27
CA PHE A 61 -0.39 1.23 -10.48
C PHE A 61 -1.38 2.09 -9.72
N THR A 62 -2.66 1.71 -9.77
CA THR A 62 -3.70 2.33 -8.95
C THR A 62 -4.24 1.32 -7.97
N SER A 63 -4.39 1.72 -6.71
CA SER A 63 -4.88 0.86 -5.64
C SER A 63 -5.94 1.60 -4.82
N LEU A 64 -6.89 0.83 -4.28
CA LEU A 64 -7.89 1.34 -3.35
C LEU A 64 -7.67 0.64 -2.01
N LEU A 65 -7.19 1.38 -1.03
CA LEU A 65 -6.81 0.88 0.28
C LEU A 65 -7.86 1.28 1.32
N PHE A 66 -8.20 0.34 2.19
CA PHE A 66 -9.16 0.56 3.27
C PHE A 66 -8.55 0.13 4.59
N PHE A 67 -8.37 1.10 5.47
CA PHE A 67 -7.81 0.89 6.80
C PHE A 67 -8.91 1.07 7.85
N SER A 68 -8.79 0.33 8.93
CA SER A 68 -9.67 0.41 10.09
C SER A 68 -8.82 0.46 11.35
N ARG A 69 -9.27 1.24 12.34
CA ARG A 69 -8.64 1.28 13.66
C ARG A 69 -8.83 -0.04 14.43
N THR A 70 -9.87 -0.80 14.10
CA THR A 70 -10.19 -2.11 14.69
C THR A 70 -9.92 -3.23 13.70
N GLN A 71 -9.59 -4.43 14.21
CA GLN A 71 -9.39 -5.64 13.37
C GLN A 71 -10.63 -6.00 12.56
N SER A 72 -11.82 -5.78 13.11
CA SER A 72 -13.08 -6.02 12.42
C SER A 72 -13.69 -4.72 11.88
N VAL A 73 -14.40 -4.83 10.76
CA VAL A 73 -15.04 -3.73 10.05
C VAL A 73 -16.54 -4.01 9.96
N SER A 74 -17.37 -2.98 10.13
CA SER A 74 -18.82 -3.14 10.00
C SER A 74 -19.25 -3.48 8.56
N PRO A 75 -20.34 -4.23 8.35
CA PRO A 75 -20.84 -4.52 7.01
C PRO A 75 -21.12 -3.25 6.18
N ALA A 76 -21.60 -2.17 6.81
CA ALA A 76 -21.87 -0.90 6.13
C ALA A 76 -20.59 -0.23 5.58
N ALA A 77 -19.48 -0.32 6.32
CA ALA A 77 -18.19 0.18 5.88
C ALA A 77 -17.61 -0.66 4.72
N LEU A 78 -17.80 -1.98 4.74
CA LEU A 78 -17.43 -2.86 3.62
C LEU A 78 -18.25 -2.55 2.36
N GLU A 79 -19.54 -2.27 2.49
CA GLU A 79 -20.37 -1.86 1.35
C GLU A 79 -19.95 -0.50 0.78
N THR A 80 -19.47 0.41 1.63
CA THR A 80 -18.89 1.69 1.18
C THR A 80 -17.64 1.45 0.33
N LEU A 81 -16.74 0.57 0.77
CA LEU A 81 -15.56 0.18 0.00
C LEU A 81 -15.93 -0.43 -1.35
N LYS A 82 -16.90 -1.36 -1.40
CA LYS A 82 -17.35 -1.99 -2.65
C LYS A 82 -17.93 -0.96 -3.63
N ARG A 83 -18.79 -0.06 -3.17
CA ARG A 83 -19.36 1.01 -4.00
C ARG A 83 -18.29 1.92 -4.58
N GLN A 84 -17.26 2.23 -3.80
CA GLN A 84 -16.14 3.06 -4.27
C GLN A 84 -15.31 2.33 -5.32
N ALA A 85 -15.01 1.04 -5.11
CA ALA A 85 -14.35 0.20 -6.11
C ALA A 85 -15.16 0.13 -7.42
N GLU A 86 -16.48 -0.06 -7.35
CA GLU A 86 -17.37 -0.06 -8.52
C GLU A 86 -17.37 1.29 -9.25
N CYS A 87 -17.44 2.40 -8.51
CA CYS A 87 -17.40 3.75 -9.08
C CYS A 87 -16.09 4.01 -9.85
N LEU A 88 -14.98 3.53 -9.30
CA LEU A 88 -13.65 3.61 -9.89
C LEU A 88 -13.39 2.54 -10.96
N ARG A 89 -14.35 1.65 -11.23
CA ARG A 89 -14.25 0.50 -12.15
C ARG A 89 -13.09 -0.44 -11.79
N MET A 90 -12.81 -0.56 -10.51
CA MET A 90 -11.82 -1.48 -9.95
C MET A 90 -12.46 -2.84 -9.68
N PRO A 91 -11.66 -3.93 -9.68
CA PRO A 91 -12.14 -5.25 -9.26
C PRO A 91 -12.57 -5.23 -7.80
N SER A 92 -13.28 -6.29 -7.40
CA SER A 92 -13.70 -6.45 -6.00
C SER A 92 -12.49 -6.41 -5.07
N PRO A 93 -12.56 -5.67 -3.94
CA PRO A 93 -11.46 -5.55 -3.00
C PRO A 93 -11.07 -6.90 -2.41
N ILE A 94 -9.76 -7.15 -2.31
CA ILE A 94 -9.22 -8.30 -1.59
C ILE A 94 -9.18 -7.96 -0.11
N MET A 95 -9.75 -8.82 0.73
CA MET A 95 -9.75 -8.65 2.18
C MET A 95 -8.62 -9.46 2.79
N LEU A 96 -7.78 -8.81 3.61
CA LEU A 96 -6.81 -9.50 4.44
C LEU A 96 -7.52 -10.18 5.61
N ASP A 97 -6.95 -11.29 6.09
CA ASP A 97 -7.43 -11.97 7.28
C ASP A 97 -7.24 -11.07 8.52
N PRO A 98 -8.30 -10.72 9.26
CA PRO A 98 -8.22 -9.88 10.46
C PRO A 98 -7.32 -10.44 11.57
N ASP A 99 -7.18 -11.76 11.64
CA ASP A 99 -6.38 -12.44 12.66
C ASP A 99 -4.89 -12.54 12.26
N TYR A 100 -4.56 -12.13 11.03
CA TYR A 100 -3.19 -12.13 10.53
C TYR A 100 -2.52 -10.77 10.77
N GLU A 101 -1.60 -10.73 11.73
CA GLU A 101 -0.73 -9.58 11.93
C GLU A 101 0.27 -9.46 10.78
N ILE A 102 0.23 -8.34 10.05
CA ILE A 102 1.16 -8.09 8.92
C ILE A 102 2.59 -7.96 9.44
N CYS A 103 2.80 -7.12 10.46
CA CYS A 103 4.09 -6.91 11.10
C CYS A 103 3.94 -6.50 12.58
N PRO A 104 4.89 -6.85 13.46
CA PRO A 104 4.93 -6.35 14.83
C PRO A 104 5.26 -4.86 14.88
N ASP A 105 4.74 -4.14 15.88
CA ASP A 105 4.91 -2.68 16.03
C ASP A 105 6.37 -2.24 16.27
N ASN A 106 7.23 -3.15 16.73
CA ASN A 106 8.54 -2.82 17.30
C ASN A 106 9.69 -2.83 16.28
N ILE A 107 9.40 -2.62 15.00
CA ILE A 107 10.41 -2.67 13.95
C ILE A 107 11.05 -1.29 13.78
N PRO A 108 12.37 -1.16 14.03
CA PRO A 108 13.03 0.13 13.87
C PRO A 108 12.94 0.59 12.41
N PRO A 109 12.50 1.84 12.15
CA PRO A 109 12.42 2.37 10.81
C PRO A 109 13.81 2.52 10.21
N VAL A 110 13.95 2.10 8.96
CA VAL A 110 15.13 2.37 8.15
C VAL A 110 14.83 3.59 7.28
N ASP A 111 15.81 4.49 7.12
CA ASP A 111 15.66 5.64 6.23
C ASP A 111 15.27 5.18 4.81
N GLY A 112 14.23 5.82 4.26
CA GLY A 112 13.64 5.59 2.95
C GLY A 112 14.62 5.21 1.87
N ILE A 113 15.66 6.03 1.73
CA ILE A 113 16.66 5.89 0.68
C ILE A 113 17.56 4.69 0.92
N ALA A 114 17.94 4.39 2.17
CA ALA A 114 18.80 3.23 2.48
C ALA A 114 18.04 1.90 2.28
N ALA A 115 16.79 1.81 2.73
CA ALA A 115 15.94 0.64 2.50
C ALA A 115 15.61 0.44 1.01
N LEU A 116 15.30 1.53 0.28
CA LEU A 116 15.04 1.48 -1.15
C LEU A 116 16.31 1.10 -1.92
N ASN A 117 17.48 1.60 -1.53
CA ASN A 117 18.76 1.21 -2.12
C ASN A 117 19.06 -0.26 -1.86
N THR A 118 18.84 -0.80 -0.66
CA THR A 118 18.97 -2.24 -0.42
C THR A 118 17.95 -3.06 -1.23
N LEU A 119 16.72 -2.55 -1.41
CA LEU A 119 15.68 -3.16 -2.24
C LEU A 119 16.03 -3.11 -3.75
N LEU A 120 16.69 -2.03 -4.19
CA LEU A 120 17.18 -1.78 -5.55
C LEU A 120 18.48 -2.56 -5.85
N GLU A 121 19.37 -2.69 -4.87
CA GLU A 121 20.60 -3.50 -4.95
C GLU A 121 20.27 -4.99 -5.01
N ALA A 122 19.27 -5.45 -4.24
CA ALA A 122 18.68 -6.78 -4.40
C ALA A 122 18.04 -6.97 -5.81
N LYS A 123 17.62 -5.88 -6.47
CA LYS A 123 17.07 -5.82 -7.84
C LYS A 123 18.14 -5.88 -8.95
N THR A 124 19.42 -5.71 -8.63
CA THR A 124 20.54 -5.98 -9.55
C THR A 124 20.74 -7.48 -9.83
N GLY A 125 20.02 -8.36 -9.10
CA GLY A 125 19.73 -9.74 -9.52
C GLY A 125 18.63 -9.80 -10.60
N HIS A 126 18.81 -9.01 -11.66
CA HIS A 126 17.85 -8.57 -12.69
C HIS A 126 17.22 -9.68 -13.59
N LYS A 127 17.08 -10.90 -13.07
CA LYS A 127 16.38 -12.03 -13.71
C LYS A 127 15.14 -12.50 -12.94
N VAL A 128 14.92 -12.02 -11.71
CA VAL A 128 13.83 -12.49 -10.83
C VAL A 128 12.56 -11.63 -10.94
N VAL A 129 12.65 -10.37 -11.38
CA VAL A 129 11.46 -9.49 -11.54
C VAL A 129 10.50 -10.02 -12.62
N LYS A 130 11.03 -10.59 -13.72
CA LYS A 130 10.21 -11.30 -14.71
C LYS A 130 9.58 -12.58 -14.17
N LEU A 131 10.12 -13.15 -13.09
CA LEU A 131 9.58 -14.35 -12.45
C LEU A 131 8.48 -13.97 -11.45
N LEU A 132 8.57 -12.83 -10.76
CA LEU A 132 7.54 -12.38 -9.83
C LEU A 132 6.26 -11.91 -10.53
N ASP A 133 6.36 -11.22 -11.67
CA ASP A 133 5.20 -10.94 -12.53
C ASP A 133 4.58 -12.26 -13.05
N ALA A 134 5.40 -13.22 -13.48
CA ALA A 134 4.92 -14.53 -13.94
C ALA A 134 4.29 -15.39 -12.83
N VAL A 135 4.78 -15.29 -11.60
CA VAL A 135 4.25 -16.01 -10.44
C VAL A 135 2.93 -15.37 -9.96
N LEU A 136 2.81 -14.04 -10.00
CA LEU A 136 1.55 -13.35 -9.72
C LEU A 136 0.47 -13.64 -10.78
N GLU A 137 0.85 -13.78 -12.06
CA GLU A 137 -0.09 -14.22 -13.11
C GLU A 137 -0.52 -15.69 -12.96
N MET A 138 0.33 -16.57 -12.43
CA MET A 138 -0.01 -17.99 -12.21
C MET A 138 -1.00 -18.24 -11.05
N PHE A 139 -1.12 -17.32 -10.09
CA PHE A 139 -2.07 -17.45 -8.98
C PHE A 139 -3.45 -16.84 -9.27
N MET A 140 -3.62 -16.18 -10.43
CA MET A 140 -4.87 -15.55 -10.88
C MET A 140 -5.64 -16.39 -11.93
N ASN A 141 -5.35 -17.69 -12.04
CA ASN A 141 -6.18 -18.65 -12.78
C ASN A 141 -6.51 -19.90 -11.95
#